data_AF-A0AAU7UU35-F1
#
_entry.id   AF-A0AAU7UU35-F1
#
_cell.length_a   1.000
_cell.length_b   1.000
_cell.length_c   1.000
_cell.angle_alpha   90.00
_cell.angle_beta   90.00
_cell.angle_gamma   90.00
#
_symmetry.space_group_name_H-M   'P 1'
#
loop_
_entity.id
_entity.type
_entity.pdbx_description
1 polymer ?
#
loop_
_entity_poly.entity_id
_entity_poly.type
_entity_poly.pdbx_seq_one_letter_code
_entity_poly.pdbx_strand_id
1 'polypeptide(L)'
;MSGELNRQFKEGLPRRRRPCVECPWRRDVAAGKFGRDRFDALAGTAGGPGCEAGVGAPMFVCHKSREGSDKACAGWLATVGADHLGVRIAVVRGDLDPAALQPGEGWPLLFDSFEEMAAVQAAADGAFCETGTGSGTPMIEAREG
;
A
#
# COMPACT_ATOMS: atom_id res chain seq x y z
N MET A 1 -15.47 -27.16 27.26
CA MET A 1 -15.24 -27.00 25.80
C MET A 1 -15.45 -25.56 25.30
N SER A 2 -16.00 -24.63 26.10
CA SER A 2 -16.26 -23.24 25.65
C SER A 2 -15.04 -22.30 25.63
N GLY A 3 -13.93 -22.65 26.30
CA GLY A 3 -12.76 -21.78 26.40
C GLY A 3 -11.90 -21.72 25.14
N GLU A 4 -11.92 -22.77 24.33
CA GLU A 4 -11.02 -22.93 23.17
C GLU A 4 -11.62 -22.35 21.88
N LEU A 5 -12.93 -22.55 21.65
CA LEU A 5 -13.67 -21.81 20.61
C LEU A 5 -13.60 -20.30 20.86
N ASN A 6 -13.79 -19.87 22.10
CA ASN A 6 -13.77 -18.45 22.47
C ASN A 6 -12.36 -17.83 22.38
N ARG A 7 -11.31 -18.66 22.34
CA ARG A 7 -9.93 -18.24 22.12
C ARG A 7 -9.61 -18.13 20.62
N GLN A 8 -10.09 -19.05 19.80
CA GLN A 8 -10.02 -18.98 18.32
C GLN A 8 -10.77 -17.75 17.76
N PHE A 9 -11.94 -17.39 18.30
CA PHE A 9 -12.62 -16.14 17.93
C PHE A 9 -11.92 -14.89 18.47
N LYS A 10 -11.02 -15.03 19.45
CA LYS A 10 -10.28 -13.91 20.06
C LYS A 10 -9.04 -13.52 19.26
N GLU A 11 -8.50 -14.44 18.45
CA GLU A 11 -7.27 -14.19 17.71
C GLU A 11 -7.46 -13.13 16.60
N GLY A 12 -8.70 -12.91 16.15
CA GLY A 12 -9.08 -11.88 15.20
C GLY A 12 -8.32 -11.97 13.87
N LEU A 13 -8.58 -11.04 12.96
CA LEU A 13 -7.81 -10.91 11.72
C LEU A 13 -6.38 -10.45 12.08
N PRO A 14 -5.33 -11.25 11.79
CA PRO A 14 -3.96 -10.88 12.10
C PRO A 14 -3.56 -9.61 11.36
N ARG A 15 -3.17 -8.57 12.10
CA ARG A 15 -2.83 -7.26 11.53
C ARG A 15 -1.74 -6.54 12.30
N ARG A 16 -1.13 -5.55 11.66
CA ARG A 16 -0.31 -4.55 12.35
C ARG A 16 -1.24 -3.52 13.00
N ARG A 17 -0.85 -3.03 14.19
CA ARG A 17 -1.60 -1.99 14.92
C ARG A 17 -1.25 -0.56 14.50
N ARG A 18 -0.17 -0.38 13.74
CA ARG A 18 0.34 0.91 13.26
C ARG A 18 1.18 0.71 11.98
N PRO A 19 1.19 1.68 11.05
CA PRO A 19 2.12 1.67 9.92
C PRO A 19 3.56 1.52 10.41
N CYS A 20 4.32 0.66 9.75
CA CYS A 20 5.75 0.53 10.03
C CYS A 20 6.52 1.76 9.52
N VAL A 21 7.76 1.93 10.00
CA VAL A 21 8.58 3.11 9.69
C VAL A 21 8.83 3.30 8.18
N GLU A 22 8.84 2.22 7.40
CA GLU A 22 9.03 2.22 5.94
C GLU A 22 7.73 1.80 5.22
N CYS A 23 6.57 2.06 5.82
CA CYS A 23 5.30 1.63 5.24
C CYS A 23 5.02 2.38 3.92
N PRO A 24 4.74 1.69 2.80
CA PRO A 24 4.52 2.37 1.52
C PRO A 24 3.27 3.27 1.53
N TRP A 25 2.33 3.03 2.45
CA TRP A 25 1.15 3.87 2.64
C TRP A 25 1.44 5.22 3.30
N ARG A 26 2.64 5.44 3.87
CA ARG A 26 3.02 6.73 4.46
C ARG A 26 3.47 7.70 3.38
N ARG A 27 3.10 8.99 3.51
CA ARG A 27 3.58 10.04 2.59
C ARG A 27 5.00 10.52 2.90
N ASP A 28 5.50 10.25 4.10
CA ASP A 28 6.79 10.73 4.60
C ASP A 28 7.91 9.67 4.51
N VAL A 29 7.77 8.68 3.61
CA VAL A 29 8.83 7.70 3.32
C VAL A 29 9.35 7.91 1.91
N ALA A 30 10.65 7.67 1.71
CA ALA A 30 11.27 7.75 0.39
C ALA A 30 10.68 6.68 -0.54
N ALA A 31 10.36 7.10 -1.77
CA ALA A 31 9.90 6.22 -2.85
C ALA A 31 11.02 5.33 -3.41
N GLY A 32 10.66 4.35 -4.23
CA GLY A 32 11.61 3.52 -4.99
C GLY A 32 12.13 2.29 -4.25
N LYS A 33 11.58 1.99 -3.07
CA LYS A 33 11.94 0.77 -2.34
C LYS A 33 11.43 -0.50 -3.02
N PHE A 34 10.33 -0.39 -3.75
CA PHE A 34 9.68 -1.48 -4.48
C PHE A 34 9.40 -1.01 -5.89
N GLY A 35 9.64 -1.90 -6.86
CA GLY A 35 9.37 -1.58 -8.25
C GLY A 35 7.87 -1.57 -8.58
N ARG A 36 7.52 -0.99 -9.73
CA ARG A 36 6.15 -0.94 -10.23
C ARG A 36 5.47 -2.31 -10.31
N ASP A 37 6.19 -3.33 -10.77
CA ASP A 37 5.74 -4.71 -10.92
C ASP A 37 5.15 -5.29 -9.62
N ARG A 38 5.76 -4.96 -8.47
CA ARG A 38 5.26 -5.38 -7.16
C ARG A 38 3.95 -4.73 -6.79
N PHE A 39 3.75 -3.46 -7.15
CA PHE A 39 2.48 -2.78 -6.91
C PHE A 39 1.42 -3.30 -7.86
N ASP A 40 1.74 -3.56 -9.13
CA ASP A 40 0.79 -4.14 -10.08
C ASP A 40 0.27 -5.50 -9.59
N ALA A 41 1.14 -6.34 -9.01
CA ALA A 41 0.75 -7.61 -8.40
C ALA A 41 -0.15 -7.46 -7.14
N LEU A 42 -0.15 -6.29 -6.51
CA LEU A 42 -0.96 -5.97 -5.32
C LEU A 42 -2.24 -5.21 -5.65
N ALA A 43 -2.49 -4.85 -6.91
CA ALA A 43 -3.66 -4.05 -7.30
C ALA A 43 -4.98 -4.70 -6.86
N GLY A 44 -5.10 -6.03 -6.96
CA GLY A 44 -6.28 -6.77 -6.52
C GLY A 44 -6.52 -6.79 -5.01
N THR A 45 -5.62 -6.25 -4.19
CA THR A 45 -5.79 -6.13 -2.73
C THR A 45 -6.57 -4.87 -2.32
N ALA A 46 -6.78 -3.94 -3.25
CA ALA A 46 -7.49 -2.69 -3.01
C ALA A 46 -8.71 -2.60 -3.93
N GLY A 47 -9.78 -2.03 -3.39
CA GLY A 47 -10.94 -1.59 -4.16
C GLY A 47 -11.17 -0.10 -3.91
N GLY A 48 -12.27 0.40 -4.47
CA GLY A 48 -12.78 1.72 -4.16
C GLY A 48 -14.31 1.73 -4.04
N PRO A 49 -14.91 2.87 -3.69
CA PRO A 49 -16.36 2.98 -3.58
C PRO A 49 -17.07 2.58 -4.88
N GLY A 50 -17.95 1.57 -4.82
CA GLY A 50 -18.66 1.02 -5.98
C GLY A 50 -17.83 0.08 -6.87
N CYS A 51 -16.57 -0.15 -6.54
CA CYS A 51 -15.66 -1.10 -7.17
C CYS A 51 -14.83 -1.82 -6.08
N GLU A 52 -15.53 -2.42 -5.13
CA GLU A 52 -14.92 -3.06 -3.97
C GLU A 52 -14.06 -4.26 -4.37
N ALA A 53 -13.00 -4.51 -3.60
CA ALA A 53 -12.26 -5.75 -3.69
C ALA A 53 -13.17 -6.90 -3.23
N GLY A 54 -13.41 -7.86 -4.13
CA GLY A 54 -14.40 -8.91 -3.97
C GLY A 54 -14.15 -9.87 -2.81
N VAL A 55 -15.15 -10.70 -2.50
CA VAL A 55 -14.95 -11.81 -1.56
C VAL A 55 -13.91 -12.77 -2.15
N GLY A 56 -12.84 -13.03 -1.40
CA GLY A 56 -11.70 -13.84 -1.85
C GLY A 56 -10.52 -13.04 -2.43
N ALA A 57 -10.65 -11.72 -2.57
CA ALA A 57 -9.51 -10.86 -2.87
C ALA A 57 -8.42 -10.99 -1.77
N PRO A 58 -7.13 -10.98 -2.14
CA PRO A 58 -6.05 -11.10 -1.19
C PRO A 58 -5.94 -9.85 -0.31
N MET A 59 -5.51 -10.03 0.95
CA MET A 59 -5.18 -8.89 1.80
C MET A 59 -3.87 -8.24 1.36
N PHE A 60 -3.74 -6.92 1.55
CA PHE A 60 -2.43 -6.29 1.48
C PHE A 60 -1.62 -6.67 2.72
N VAL A 61 -0.70 -7.61 2.57
CA VAL A 61 0.17 -8.07 3.65
C VAL A 61 1.23 -7.01 3.97
N CYS A 62 1.48 -6.78 5.26
CA CYS A 62 2.57 -5.93 5.69
C CYS A 62 3.92 -6.52 5.28
N HIS A 63 4.78 -5.75 4.60
CA HIS A 63 6.11 -6.19 4.17
C HIS A 63 7.07 -6.57 5.32
N LYS A 64 6.71 -6.26 6.58
CA LYS A 64 7.45 -6.69 7.79
C LYS A 64 6.91 -8.00 8.39
N SER A 65 5.92 -8.63 7.75
CA SER A 65 5.46 -9.97 8.14
C SER A 65 6.52 -11.00 7.76
N ARG A 66 6.60 -12.10 8.54
CA ARG A 66 7.43 -13.25 8.14
C ARG A 66 6.56 -14.17 7.32
N GLU A 67 7.16 -14.88 6.38
CA GLU A 67 6.50 -15.91 5.60
C GLU A 67 5.76 -16.90 6.50
N GLY A 68 4.52 -17.25 6.14
CA GLY A 68 3.63 -18.10 6.94
C GLY A 68 3.03 -17.42 8.18
N SER A 69 3.28 -16.12 8.39
CA SER A 69 2.73 -15.34 9.51
C SER A 69 2.24 -13.96 9.06
N ASP A 70 1.53 -13.97 7.94
CA ASP A 70 1.06 -12.78 7.27
C ASP A 70 0.14 -11.94 8.17
N LYS A 71 0.42 -10.65 8.22
CA LYS A 71 -0.39 -9.67 8.95
C LYS A 71 -0.86 -8.61 7.97
N ALA A 72 -2.15 -8.31 7.98
CA ALA A 72 -2.71 -7.19 7.24
C ALA A 72 -1.96 -5.89 7.58
N CYS A 73 -1.67 -5.10 6.54
CA CYS A 73 -1.01 -3.82 6.66
C CYS A 73 -1.94 -2.79 7.33
N ALA A 74 -1.44 -2.10 8.35
CA ALA A 74 -2.23 -1.10 9.09
C ALA A 74 -2.59 0.12 8.23
N GLY A 75 -1.68 0.58 7.36
CA GLY A 75 -1.94 1.72 6.47
C GLY A 75 -3.02 1.38 5.44
N TRP A 76 -2.91 0.20 4.81
CA TRP A 76 -3.93 -0.31 3.90
C TRP A 76 -5.31 -0.43 4.56
N LEU A 77 -5.38 -1.05 5.75
CA LEU A 77 -6.65 -1.17 6.49
C LEU A 77 -7.28 0.19 6.78
N ALA A 78 -6.47 1.16 7.21
CA ALA A 78 -6.95 2.48 7.60
C ALA A 78 -7.33 3.38 6.42
N THR A 79 -6.80 3.13 5.21
CA THR A 79 -7.12 3.93 4.02
C THR A 79 -8.20 3.29 3.16
N VAL A 80 -7.97 2.06 2.68
CA VAL A 80 -8.85 1.39 1.68
C VAL A 80 -9.45 0.09 2.20
N GLY A 81 -9.20 -0.27 3.46
CA GLY A 81 -9.70 -1.52 4.04
C GLY A 81 -11.23 -1.61 4.06
N ALA A 82 -11.93 -0.48 4.17
CA ALA A 82 -13.40 -0.44 4.13
C ALA A 82 -13.96 -0.85 2.76
N ASP A 83 -13.21 -0.67 1.68
CA ASP A 83 -13.59 -1.02 0.31
C ASP A 83 -13.23 -2.47 -0.06
N HIS A 84 -12.85 -3.28 0.93
CA HIS A 84 -12.57 -4.70 0.75
C HIS A 84 -13.63 -5.56 1.43
N LEU A 85 -14.39 -6.35 0.65
CA LEU A 85 -15.54 -7.11 1.17
C LEU A 85 -15.13 -8.12 2.25
N GLY A 86 -13.97 -8.77 2.11
CA GLY A 86 -13.43 -9.65 3.15
C GLY A 86 -13.15 -8.95 4.49
N VAL A 87 -12.73 -7.68 4.45
CA VAL A 87 -12.48 -6.87 5.67
C VAL A 87 -13.79 -6.47 6.32
N ARG A 88 -14.80 -6.06 5.54
CA ARG A 88 -16.15 -5.76 6.04
C ARG A 88 -16.77 -6.96 6.73
N ILE A 89 -16.63 -8.16 6.15
CA ILE A 89 -17.09 -9.41 6.77
C ILE A 89 -16.36 -9.67 8.09
N ALA A 90 -15.04 -9.48 8.14
CA ALA A 90 -14.27 -9.64 9.38
C ALA A 90 -14.73 -8.68 10.48
N VAL A 91 -15.09 -7.44 10.14
CA VAL A 91 -15.68 -6.49 11.09
C VAL A 91 -17.03 -6.98 11.62
N VAL A 92 -17.94 -7.37 10.72
CA VAL A 92 -19.29 -7.84 11.10
C VAL A 92 -19.23 -9.09 11.98
N ARG A 93 -18.25 -9.98 11.73
CA ARG A 93 -18.04 -11.19 12.54
C ARG A 93 -17.37 -10.94 13.89
N GLY A 94 -16.88 -9.71 14.14
CA GLY A 94 -16.12 -9.37 15.33
C GLY A 94 -14.65 -9.80 15.29
N ASP A 95 -14.17 -10.29 14.14
CA ASP A 95 -12.78 -10.69 13.93
C ASP A 95 -11.86 -9.46 13.76
N LEU A 96 -12.42 -8.30 13.36
CA LEU A 96 -11.70 -7.04 13.24
C LEU A 96 -12.44 -5.92 13.96
N ASP A 97 -11.76 -5.22 14.86
CA ASP A 97 -12.27 -3.98 15.45
C ASP A 97 -12.42 -2.91 14.34
N PRO A 98 -13.61 -2.32 14.13
CA PRO A 98 -13.82 -1.28 13.12
C PRO A 98 -12.92 -0.05 13.31
N ALA A 99 -12.41 0.22 14.51
CA ALA A 99 -11.42 1.27 14.74
C ALA A 99 -10.11 1.05 13.97
N ALA A 100 -9.84 -0.18 13.51
CA ALA A 100 -8.69 -0.48 12.65
C ALA A 100 -8.84 0.05 11.21
N LEU A 101 -10.04 0.48 10.81
CA LEU A 101 -10.33 1.06 9.49
C LEU A 101 -10.19 2.58 9.48
N GLN A 102 -9.54 3.15 10.48
CA GLN A 102 -9.26 4.58 10.59
C GLN A 102 -7.82 4.79 11.08
N PRO A 103 -7.14 5.87 10.68
CA PRO A 103 -5.86 6.24 11.27
C PRO A 103 -6.00 6.48 12.78
N GLY A 104 -5.07 5.96 13.57
CA GLY A 104 -5.01 6.22 15.00
C GLY A 104 -4.36 7.57 15.33
N GLU A 105 -4.45 7.98 16.59
CA GLU A 105 -3.83 9.21 17.08
C GLU A 105 -2.30 9.21 16.84
N GLY A 106 -1.80 10.36 16.38
CA GLY A 106 -0.40 10.59 16.09
C GLY A 106 0.17 9.71 14.96
N TRP A 107 -0.67 9.09 14.12
CA TRP A 107 -0.21 8.37 12.94
C TRP A 107 0.43 9.33 11.91
N PRO A 108 1.39 8.86 11.10
CA PRO A 108 1.86 9.62 9.96
C PRO A 108 0.72 9.83 8.94
N LEU A 109 0.86 10.86 8.10
CA LEU A 109 -0.05 11.06 6.98
C LEU A 109 0.06 9.89 6.01
N LEU A 110 -1.11 9.38 5.61
CA LEU A 110 -1.22 8.29 4.65
C LEU A 110 -1.69 8.82 3.29
N PHE A 111 -1.39 8.08 2.22
CA PHE A 111 -2.03 8.29 0.93
C PHE A 111 -3.53 8.00 1.00
N ASP A 112 -4.30 8.54 0.06
CA ASP A 112 -5.75 8.44 0.05
C ASP A 112 -6.27 7.29 -0.81
N SER A 113 -5.47 6.82 -1.77
CA SER A 113 -5.81 5.66 -2.60
C SER A 113 -4.61 4.75 -2.88
N PHE A 114 -4.90 3.53 -3.33
CA PHE A 114 -3.88 2.59 -3.77
C PHE A 114 -3.12 3.11 -4.98
N GLU A 115 -3.81 3.72 -5.93
CA GLU A 115 -3.26 4.25 -7.18
C GLU A 115 -2.28 5.39 -6.91
N GLU A 116 -2.63 6.34 -6.05
CA GLU A 116 -1.74 7.44 -5.64
C GLU A 116 -0.48 6.87 -4.96
N MET A 117 -0.68 5.98 -3.99
CA MET A 117 0.40 5.33 -3.26
C MET A 117 1.34 4.57 -4.20
N ALA A 118 0.80 3.71 -5.06
CA ALA A 118 1.57 2.92 -6.01
C ALA A 118 2.31 3.81 -7.02
N ALA A 119 1.67 4.87 -7.53
CA ALA A 119 2.31 5.80 -8.45
C ALA A 119 3.51 6.51 -7.83
N VAL A 120 3.35 7.05 -6.62
CA VAL A 120 4.45 7.74 -5.91
C VAL A 120 5.54 6.76 -5.53
N GLN A 121 5.18 5.62 -4.94
CA GLN A 121 6.16 4.67 -4.41
C GLN A 121 6.95 3.95 -5.50
N ALA A 122 6.37 3.76 -6.69
CA ALA A 122 7.06 3.17 -7.84
C ALA A 122 7.89 4.18 -8.66
N ALA A 123 7.72 5.49 -8.46
CA ALA A 123 8.30 6.52 -9.32
C ALA A 123 9.84 6.62 -9.28
N ALA A 124 10.51 5.94 -8.35
CA ALA A 124 11.98 5.95 -8.27
C ALA A 124 12.65 4.75 -8.98
N ASP A 125 11.90 4.00 -9.78
CA ASP A 125 12.48 3.13 -10.81
C ASP A 125 13.05 3.97 -11.97
N GLY A 126 14.20 4.62 -11.73
CA GLY A 126 15.12 5.07 -12.78
C GLY A 126 14.85 6.44 -13.41
N ALA A 127 15.22 7.53 -12.73
CA ALA A 127 15.65 8.76 -13.39
C ALA A 127 16.73 9.47 -12.55
N PHE A 128 17.99 9.19 -12.86
CA PHE A 128 19.05 10.17 -12.61
C PHE A 128 18.70 11.41 -13.42
N CYS A 129 18.39 12.55 -12.77
CA CYS A 129 18.49 13.82 -13.45
C CYS A 129 19.98 14.19 -13.56
N GLU A 130 20.59 13.96 -14.72
CA GLU A 130 21.79 14.70 -15.06
C GLU A 130 21.39 16.16 -15.32
N THR A 131 21.49 16.98 -14.28
CA THR A 131 21.57 18.43 -14.44
C THR A 131 23.02 18.77 -14.75
N GLY A 132 23.33 18.95 -16.04
CA GLY A 132 24.69 19.17 -16.52
C GLY A 132 24.74 19.95 -17.83
N THR A 133 24.36 21.22 -17.76
CA THR A 133 24.95 22.37 -18.49
C THR A 133 25.37 22.17 -19.96
N GLY A 134 24.62 22.82 -20.85
CA GLY A 134 24.93 22.89 -22.27
C GLY A 134 26.21 23.66 -22.63
N SER A 135 26.61 23.48 -23.89
CA SER A 135 27.35 24.47 -24.66
C SER A 135 26.96 24.25 -26.12
N GLY A 136 26.00 25.05 -26.59
CA GLY A 136 25.75 25.17 -28.02
C GLY A 136 26.93 25.85 -28.71
N THR A 137 27.24 25.40 -29.91
CA THR A 137 27.81 26.25 -30.96
C THR A 137 27.15 25.83 -32.26
N PRO A 138 26.45 26.72 -32.98
CA PRO A 138 25.91 26.39 -34.29
C PRO A 138 27.01 26.58 -35.33
N MET A 139 27.18 25.62 -36.24
CA MET A 139 28.04 25.78 -37.42
C MET A 139 27.25 25.41 -38.68
N ILE A 140 26.54 26.43 -39.19
CA ILE A 140 26.45 26.88 -40.59
C ILE A 140 26.38 25.82 -41.71
N GLU A 141 25.26 25.85 -42.45
CA GLU A 141 25.14 25.26 -43.79
C GLU A 141 26.11 25.92 -44.79
N ALA A 142 26.78 25.11 -45.62
CA ALA A 142 27.32 25.56 -46.90
C ALA A 142 27.47 24.42 -47.92
N ARG A 143 26.50 24.37 -48.84
CA ARG A 143 26.67 24.36 -50.32
C ARG A 143 27.23 23.12 -51.03
N GLU A 144 26.56 22.86 -52.14
CA GLU A 144 26.78 21.89 -53.20
C GLU A 144 28.15 22.02 -53.88
N GLY A 145 28.65 20.87 -54.35
CA GLY A 145 29.77 20.71 -55.27
C GLY A 145 29.75 19.31 -55.85
#